data_AF-M3DLT5-F1
#
_entry.id   AF-M3DLT5-F1
#
_cell.length_a   1.000
_cell.length_b   1.000
_cell.length_c   1.000
_cell.angle_alpha   90.00
_cell.angle_beta   90.00
_cell.angle_gamma   90.00
#
_symmetry.space_group_name_H-M   'P 1'
#
loop_
_entity.id
_entity.type
_entity.pdbx_description
1 polymer ?
#
loop_
_entity_poly.entity_id
_entity_poly.type
_entity_poly.pdbx_seq_one_letter_code
_entity_poly.pdbx_strand_id
1 'polypeptide(L)'
;MEKAVLSMKEIDGNVIRLKEQIVNINREMQDLVELAALSKEQGVTGENAMIASTNAMAAIGDSASRITEILSIITEISERTNLLALNAAIEAARAGEAGKGFAVVAEEIGKLASQTSTSVQEIGSLVNSTNTAVLNGNTKVAEAFNILKKLREQVEEFDRYAKNVLTSVKTQEENTKEIAQSANELMTFSLQIEEAVLEQRRATDEITKTIMSISDGTQEIASGAEDLTSFSGNMHGQAQNLGKLIGKFKIN
;
A
#
# COMPACT_ATOMS: atom_id res chain seq x y z
N MET A 1 32.88 2.88 27.10
CA MET A 1 32.45 1.48 27.03
C MET A 1 30.99 1.31 27.42
N GLU A 2 30.56 1.70 28.62
CA GLU A 2 29.15 1.56 29.08
C GLU A 2 28.14 2.15 28.07
N LYS A 3 28.42 3.34 27.52
CA LYS A 3 27.61 3.93 26.44
C LYS A 3 27.58 3.09 25.15
N ALA A 4 28.70 2.48 24.75
CA ALA A 4 28.77 1.65 23.54
C ALA A 4 28.00 0.34 23.71
N VAL A 5 28.10 -0.30 24.88
CA VAL A 5 27.33 -1.50 25.22
C VAL A 5 25.83 -1.19 25.28
N LEU A 6 25.45 -0.05 25.86
CA LEU A 6 24.06 0.41 25.90
C LEU A 6 23.50 0.68 24.49
N SER A 7 24.24 1.40 23.64
CA SER A 7 23.84 1.63 22.24
C SER A 7 23.74 0.33 21.45
N MET A 8 24.62 -0.64 21.70
CA MET A 8 24.58 -1.95 21.04
C MET A 8 23.33 -2.74 21.46
N LYS A 9 22.98 -2.73 22.76
CA LYS A 9 21.76 -3.35 23.27
C LYS A 9 20.50 -2.70 22.68
N GLU A 10 20.52 -1.39 22.46
CA GLU A 10 19.43 -0.68 21.80
C GLU A 10 19.30 -1.07 20.31
N ILE A 11 20.42 -1.18 19.59
CA ILE A 11 20.44 -1.66 18.20
C ILE A 11 19.88 -3.08 18.11
N ASP A 12 20.32 -4.00 18.97
CA ASP A 12 19.82 -5.37 18.99
C ASP A 12 18.30 -5.43 19.26
N GLY A 13 17.82 -4.64 20.23
CA GLY A 13 16.39 -4.50 20.49
C GLY A 13 15.61 -3.96 19.29
N ASN A 14 16.16 -2.98 18.57
CA ASN A 14 15.54 -2.43 17.36
C ASN A 14 15.55 -3.45 16.20
N VAL A 15 16.61 -4.24 16.05
CA VAL A 15 16.69 -5.33 15.05
C VAL A 15 15.63 -6.40 15.32
N ILE A 16 15.43 -6.80 16.58
CA ILE A 16 14.39 -7.77 16.95
C ILE A 16 13.01 -7.23 16.60
N ARG A 17 12.71 -5.99 16.98
CA ARG A 17 11.43 -5.34 16.64
C ARG A 17 11.23 -5.23 15.12
N LEU A 18 12.26 -4.89 14.36
CA LEU A 18 12.18 -4.84 12.89
C LEU A 18 11.87 -6.21 12.30
N LYS A 19 12.49 -7.29 12.80
CA LYS A 19 12.19 -8.66 12.37
C LYS A 19 10.73 -9.04 12.65
N GLU A 20 10.21 -8.71 13.84
CA GLU A 20 8.80 -8.94 14.16
C GLU A 20 7.86 -8.17 13.22
N GLN A 21 8.17 -6.91 12.93
CA GLN A 21 7.41 -6.11 11.97
C GLN A 21 7.43 -6.69 10.56
N ILE A 22 8.58 -7.17 10.09
CA ILE A 22 8.72 -7.84 8.79
C ILE A 22 7.83 -9.08 8.71
N VAL A 23 7.82 -9.92 9.75
CA VAL A 23 6.96 -11.11 9.80
C VAL A 23 5.49 -10.72 9.76
N ASN A 24 5.09 -9.71 10.52
CA ASN A 24 3.70 -9.22 10.52
C ASN A 24 3.28 -8.69 9.16
N ILE A 25 4.11 -7.85 8.52
CA ILE A 25 3.84 -7.32 7.18
C ILE A 25 3.72 -8.47 6.18
N ASN A 26 4.62 -9.46 6.21
CA ASN A 26 4.53 -10.61 5.30
C ASN A 26 3.21 -11.36 5.45
N ARG A 27 2.74 -11.57 6.68
CA ARG A 27 1.44 -12.22 6.93
C ARG A 27 0.28 -11.38 6.39
N GLU A 28 0.24 -10.09 6.74
CA GLU A 28 -0.81 -9.18 6.25
C GLU A 28 -0.82 -9.09 4.72
N MET A 29 0.35 -9.11 4.08
CA MET A 29 0.48 -9.12 2.63
C MET A 29 -0.05 -10.41 2.00
N GLN A 30 0.14 -11.57 2.64
CA GLN A 30 -0.44 -12.83 2.17
C GLN A 30 -1.97 -12.80 2.23
N ASP A 31 -2.54 -12.36 3.35
CA ASP A 31 -3.99 -12.21 3.53
C ASP A 31 -4.57 -11.24 2.49
N LEU A 32 -3.86 -10.14 2.19
CA LEU A 32 -4.25 -9.18 1.17
C LEU A 32 -4.22 -9.76 -0.25
N VAL A 33 -3.22 -10.58 -0.59
CA VAL A 33 -3.14 -11.24 -1.90
C VAL A 33 -4.29 -12.24 -2.07
N GLU A 34 -4.63 -12.99 -1.02
CA GLU A 34 -5.78 -13.90 -1.03
C GLU A 34 -7.10 -13.13 -1.21
N LEU A 35 -7.29 -12.04 -0.46
CA LEU A 35 -8.47 -11.19 -0.59
C LEU A 35 -8.59 -10.58 -1.99
N ALA A 36 -7.48 -10.19 -2.61
CA ALA A 36 -7.46 -9.68 -3.98
C ALA A 36 -7.87 -10.77 -4.99
N ALA A 37 -7.41 -12.01 -4.81
CA ALA A 37 -7.80 -13.14 -5.65
C ALA A 37 -9.31 -13.42 -5.56
N LEU A 38 -9.86 -13.47 -4.34
CA LEU A 38 -11.30 -13.61 -4.11
C LEU A 38 -12.10 -12.46 -4.73
N SER A 39 -11.62 -11.22 -4.58
CA SER A 39 -12.27 -10.03 -5.16
C SER A 39 -12.30 -10.10 -6.69
N LYS A 40 -11.25 -10.65 -7.31
CA LYS A 40 -11.19 -10.88 -8.76
C LYS A 40 -12.23 -11.90 -9.21
N GLU A 41 -12.36 -13.01 -8.50
CA GLU A 41 -13.36 -14.05 -8.79
C GLU A 41 -14.80 -13.52 -8.63
N GLN A 42 -15.06 -12.77 -7.56
CA GLN A 42 -16.36 -12.11 -7.36
C GLN A 42 -16.67 -11.09 -8.46
N GLY A 43 -15.66 -10.34 -8.93
CA GLY A 43 -15.79 -9.42 -10.06
C GLY A 43 -16.26 -10.13 -11.34
N VAL A 44 -15.62 -11.26 -11.69
CA VAL A 44 -16.02 -12.07 -12.87
C VAL A 44 -17.43 -12.63 -12.71
N THR A 45 -17.77 -13.13 -11.52
CA THR A 45 -19.12 -13.63 -11.24
C THR A 45 -20.16 -12.51 -11.36
N GLY A 46 -19.84 -11.31 -10.87
CA GLY A 46 -20.67 -10.12 -11.03
C GLY A 46 -20.86 -9.72 -12.50
N GLU A 47 -19.80 -9.75 -13.30
CA GLU A 47 -19.87 -9.47 -14.74
C GLU A 47 -20.80 -10.46 -15.46
N ASN A 48 -20.68 -11.76 -15.16
CA ASN A 48 -21.58 -12.78 -15.70
C ASN A 48 -23.04 -12.57 -15.29
N ALA A 49 -23.29 -12.17 -14.04
CA ALA A 49 -24.64 -11.85 -13.56
C ALA A 49 -25.23 -10.61 -14.27
N MET A 50 -24.41 -9.60 -14.59
CA MET A 50 -24.84 -8.45 -15.38
C MET A 50 -25.20 -8.86 -16.81
N ILE A 51 -24.42 -9.73 -17.45
CA ILE A 51 -24.74 -10.27 -18.79
C ILE A 51 -26.07 -11.02 -18.76
N ALA A 52 -26.28 -11.88 -17.75
CA ALA A 52 -27.55 -12.59 -17.57
C ALA A 52 -28.73 -11.62 -17.37
N SER A 53 -28.53 -10.54 -16.62
CA SER A 53 -29.54 -9.50 -16.39
C SER A 53 -29.90 -8.76 -17.68
N THR A 54 -28.92 -8.41 -18.51
CA THR A 54 -29.15 -7.80 -19.84
C THR A 54 -29.98 -8.73 -20.73
N ASN A 55 -29.66 -10.03 -20.75
CA ASN A 55 -30.41 -11.01 -21.55
C ASN A 55 -31.87 -11.14 -21.06
N ALA A 56 -32.09 -11.14 -19.73
CA ALA A 56 -33.44 -11.17 -19.17
C ALA A 56 -34.25 -9.92 -19.53
N MET A 57 -33.63 -8.73 -19.45
CA MET A 57 -34.26 -7.47 -19.86
C MET A 57 -34.59 -7.46 -21.36
N ALA A 58 -33.70 -7.99 -22.21
CA ALA A 58 -33.98 -8.14 -23.64
C ALA A 58 -35.21 -9.04 -23.89
N ALA A 59 -35.30 -10.18 -23.21
CA ALA A 59 -36.46 -11.08 -23.33
C ALA A 59 -37.79 -10.43 -22.88
N ILE A 60 -37.75 -9.56 -21.87
CA ILE A 60 -38.92 -8.78 -21.44
C ILE A 60 -39.29 -7.76 -22.53
N GLY A 61 -38.32 -7.06 -23.11
CA GLY A 61 -38.53 -6.12 -24.21
C GLY A 61 -39.14 -6.79 -25.45
N ASP A 62 -38.64 -7.96 -25.83
CA ASP A 62 -39.19 -8.75 -26.94
C ASP A 62 -40.65 -9.17 -26.65
N SER A 63 -40.92 -9.59 -25.42
CA SER A 63 -42.29 -9.96 -24.99
C SER A 63 -43.24 -8.76 -25.05
N ALA A 64 -42.80 -7.58 -24.59
CA ALA A 64 -43.58 -6.34 -24.67
C ALA A 64 -43.83 -5.89 -26.12
N SER A 65 -42.85 -6.08 -27.02
CA SER A 65 -43.02 -5.83 -28.46
C SER A 65 -44.11 -6.73 -29.06
N ARG A 66 -44.08 -8.04 -28.75
CA ARG A 66 -45.12 -8.99 -29.21
C ARG A 66 -46.49 -8.66 -28.65
N ILE A 67 -46.59 -8.21 -27.39
CA ILE A 67 -47.86 -7.74 -26.83
C ILE A 67 -48.36 -6.51 -27.61
N THR A 68 -47.49 -5.57 -27.95
CA THR A 68 -47.84 -4.38 -28.74
C THR A 68 -48.44 -4.77 -30.10
N GLU A 69 -47.87 -5.76 -30.78
CA GLU A 69 -48.43 -6.29 -32.05
C GLU A 69 -49.84 -6.88 -31.83
N ILE A 70 -50.04 -7.66 -30.77
CA ILE A 70 -51.35 -8.24 -30.44
C ILE A 70 -52.38 -7.14 -30.14
N LEU A 71 -52.00 -6.10 -29.38
CA LEU A 71 -52.88 -4.97 -29.07
C LEU A 71 -53.29 -4.22 -30.35
N SER A 72 -52.40 -4.08 -31.32
CA SER A 72 -52.74 -3.50 -32.63
C SER A 72 -53.82 -4.31 -33.34
N ILE A 73 -53.72 -5.64 -33.34
CA ILE A 73 -54.72 -6.53 -33.95
C ILE A 73 -56.06 -6.42 -33.21
N ILE A 74 -56.06 -6.41 -31.87
CA ILE A 74 -57.29 -6.27 -31.08
C ILE A 74 -57.94 -4.91 -31.34
N THR A 75 -57.16 -3.83 -31.44
CA THR A 75 -57.68 -2.50 -31.81
C THR A 75 -58.42 -2.55 -33.15
N GLU A 76 -57.80 -3.17 -34.17
CA GLU A 76 -58.42 -3.33 -35.49
C GLU A 76 -59.72 -4.17 -35.43
N ILE A 77 -59.72 -5.27 -34.67
CA ILE A 77 -60.94 -6.09 -34.46
C ILE A 77 -62.03 -5.27 -33.77
N SER A 78 -61.66 -4.49 -32.76
CA SER A 78 -62.58 -3.65 -32.00
C SER A 78 -63.23 -2.58 -32.88
N GLU A 79 -62.45 -1.91 -33.74
CA GLU A 79 -62.94 -0.94 -34.71
C GLU A 79 -63.86 -1.57 -35.75
N ARG A 80 -63.49 -2.73 -36.32
CA ARG A 80 -64.34 -3.48 -37.25
C ARG A 80 -65.65 -3.92 -36.60
N THR A 81 -65.59 -4.38 -35.35
CA THR A 81 -66.77 -4.79 -34.57
C THR A 81 -67.68 -3.60 -34.31
N ASN A 82 -67.10 -2.44 -33.97
CA ASN A 82 -67.85 -1.20 -33.78
C ASN A 82 -68.54 -0.74 -35.08
N LEU A 83 -67.85 -0.83 -36.23
CA LEU A 83 -68.43 -0.53 -37.54
C LEU A 83 -69.56 -1.51 -37.92
N LEU A 84 -69.38 -2.81 -37.64
CA LEU A 84 -70.43 -3.82 -37.84
C LEU A 84 -71.65 -3.55 -36.96
N ALA A 85 -71.45 -3.20 -35.70
CA ALA A 85 -72.50 -2.83 -34.76
C ALA A 85 -73.27 -1.59 -35.24
N LEU A 86 -72.55 -0.57 -35.71
CA LEU A 86 -73.15 0.63 -36.29
C LEU A 86 -74.00 0.30 -37.52
N ASN A 87 -73.49 -0.52 -38.45
CA ASN A 87 -74.24 -0.95 -39.64
C ASN A 87 -75.50 -1.75 -39.24
N ALA A 88 -75.40 -2.62 -38.24
CA ALA A 88 -76.54 -3.37 -37.72
C ALA A 88 -77.58 -2.46 -37.05
N ALA A 89 -77.15 -1.43 -36.32
CA ALA A 89 -78.04 -0.44 -35.72
C ALA A 89 -78.79 0.38 -36.80
N ILE A 90 -78.11 0.76 -37.87
CA ILE A 90 -78.72 1.46 -39.02
C ILE A 90 -79.78 0.57 -39.69
N GLU A 91 -79.47 -0.70 -39.96
CA GLU A 91 -80.40 -1.60 -40.64
C GLU A 91 -81.58 -1.99 -39.72
N ALA A 92 -81.36 -2.11 -38.41
CA ALA A 92 -82.41 -2.29 -37.43
C ALA A 92 -83.37 -1.09 -37.35
N ALA A 93 -82.84 0.14 -37.41
CA ALA A 93 -83.67 1.35 -37.50
C ALA A 93 -84.48 1.38 -38.80
N ARG A 94 -83.90 0.90 -39.91
CA ARG A 94 -84.55 0.81 -41.22
C ARG A 94 -85.72 -0.20 -41.26
N ALA A 95 -85.64 -1.27 -40.46
CA ALA A 95 -86.69 -2.26 -40.31
C ALA A 95 -87.87 -1.80 -39.41
N GLY A 96 -87.79 -0.62 -38.79
CA GLY A 96 -88.87 -0.04 -37.98
C GLY A 96 -89.22 -0.87 -36.73
N GLU A 97 -90.52 -1.09 -36.47
CA GLU A 97 -90.99 -1.86 -35.30
C GLU A 97 -90.42 -3.29 -35.24
N ALA A 98 -90.18 -3.94 -36.38
CA ALA A 98 -89.63 -5.30 -36.43
C ALA A 98 -88.15 -5.37 -36.03
N GLY A 99 -87.42 -4.24 -36.10
CA GLY A 99 -85.99 -4.15 -35.81
C GLY A 99 -85.63 -3.78 -34.38
N LYS A 100 -86.59 -3.41 -33.52
CA LYS A 100 -86.33 -2.91 -32.15
C LYS A 100 -85.43 -3.83 -31.32
N GLY A 101 -85.65 -5.14 -31.37
CA GLY A 101 -84.82 -6.12 -30.64
C GLY A 101 -83.38 -6.17 -31.17
N PHE A 102 -83.20 -6.10 -32.49
CA PHE A 102 -81.88 -6.06 -33.13
C PHE A 102 -81.15 -4.75 -32.86
N ALA A 103 -81.86 -3.62 -32.76
CA ALA A 103 -81.26 -2.32 -32.44
C ALA A 103 -80.60 -2.32 -31.05
N VAL A 104 -81.27 -2.89 -30.04
CA VAL A 104 -80.71 -3.01 -28.67
C VAL A 104 -79.45 -3.88 -28.65
N VAL A 105 -79.47 -5.01 -29.37
CA VAL A 105 -78.30 -5.88 -29.46
C VAL A 105 -77.14 -5.18 -30.17
N ALA A 106 -77.41 -4.46 -31.26
CA ALA A 106 -76.40 -3.73 -32.00
C ALA A 106 -75.75 -2.61 -31.15
N GLU A 107 -76.54 -1.88 -30.36
CA GLU A 107 -76.03 -0.85 -29.44
C GLU A 107 -75.14 -1.44 -28.33
N GLU A 108 -75.53 -2.59 -27.76
CA GLU A 108 -74.73 -3.26 -26.72
C GLU A 108 -73.40 -3.79 -27.30
N ILE A 109 -73.40 -4.34 -28.53
CA ILE A 109 -72.18 -4.76 -29.23
C ILE A 109 -71.27 -3.55 -29.50
N GLY A 110 -71.83 -2.42 -29.93
CA GLY A 110 -71.05 -1.19 -30.15
C GLY A 110 -70.41 -0.67 -28.86
N LYS A 111 -71.15 -0.72 -27.74
CA LYS A 111 -70.64 -0.35 -26.42
C LYS A 111 -69.51 -1.28 -25.95
N LEU A 112 -69.66 -2.59 -26.12
CA LEU A 112 -68.61 -3.59 -25.84
C LEU A 112 -67.36 -3.34 -26.70
N ALA A 113 -67.53 -3.02 -27.98
CA ALA A 113 -66.42 -2.68 -28.87
C ALA A 113 -65.71 -1.37 -28.44
N SER A 114 -66.46 -0.35 -28.02
CA SER A 114 -65.86 0.88 -27.47
C SER A 114 -65.09 0.61 -26.17
N GLN A 115 -65.66 -0.15 -25.24
CA GLN A 115 -65.00 -0.54 -23.99
C GLN A 115 -63.73 -1.37 -24.22
N THR A 116 -63.77 -2.27 -25.20
CA THR A 116 -62.61 -3.06 -25.60
C THR A 116 -61.48 -2.16 -26.11
N SER A 117 -61.79 -1.20 -26.98
CA SER A 117 -60.81 -0.24 -27.50
C SER A 117 -60.16 0.59 -26.38
N THR A 118 -60.94 1.11 -25.43
CA THR A 118 -60.42 1.82 -24.26
C THR A 118 -59.50 0.93 -23.42
N SER A 119 -59.90 -0.31 -23.15
CA SER A 119 -59.08 -1.26 -22.38
C SER A 119 -57.75 -1.57 -23.09
N VAL A 120 -57.78 -1.72 -24.42
CA VAL A 120 -56.57 -1.94 -25.23
C VAL A 120 -55.63 -0.74 -25.17
N GLN A 121 -56.16 0.50 -25.18
CA GLN A 121 -55.35 1.71 -25.01
C GLN A 121 -54.67 1.77 -23.64
N GLU A 122 -55.40 1.43 -22.57
CA GLU A 122 -54.84 1.37 -21.21
C GLU A 122 -53.72 0.31 -21.11
N ILE A 123 -53.96 -0.90 -21.64
CA ILE A 123 -52.93 -1.95 -21.70
C ILE A 123 -51.73 -1.49 -22.54
N GLY A 124 -51.95 -0.82 -23.67
CA GLY A 124 -50.89 -0.26 -24.50
C GLY A 124 -50.01 0.74 -23.75
N SER A 125 -50.62 1.60 -22.92
CA SER A 125 -49.88 2.53 -22.05
C SER A 125 -49.00 1.81 -21.03
N LEU A 126 -49.52 0.74 -20.40
CA LEU A 126 -48.76 -0.09 -19.47
C LEU A 126 -47.59 -0.82 -20.16
N VAL A 127 -47.81 -1.34 -21.36
CA VAL A 127 -46.75 -2.00 -22.16
C VAL A 127 -45.67 -1.00 -22.56
N ASN A 128 -46.04 0.20 -22.98
CA ASN A 128 -45.06 1.24 -23.31
C ASN A 128 -44.25 1.70 -22.09
N SER A 129 -44.91 1.80 -20.93
CA SER A 129 -44.24 2.08 -19.65
C SER A 129 -43.26 0.96 -19.28
N THR A 130 -43.63 -0.30 -19.54
CA THR A 130 -42.76 -1.47 -19.34
C THR A 130 -41.53 -1.41 -20.25
N ASN A 131 -41.69 -1.09 -21.54
CA ASN A 131 -40.58 -0.90 -22.46
C ASN A 131 -39.62 0.20 -22.00
N THR A 132 -40.15 1.33 -21.51
CA THR A 132 -39.34 2.41 -20.97
C THR A 132 -38.56 1.96 -19.72
N ALA A 133 -39.19 1.18 -18.84
CA ALA A 133 -38.54 0.62 -17.67
C ALA A 133 -37.41 -0.36 -18.04
N VAL A 134 -37.61 -1.21 -19.06
CA VAL A 134 -36.59 -2.13 -19.58
C VAL A 134 -35.40 -1.36 -20.14
N LEU A 135 -35.62 -0.31 -20.94
CA LEU A 135 -34.54 0.52 -21.50
C LEU A 135 -33.71 1.17 -20.39
N ASN A 136 -34.38 1.76 -19.39
CA ASN A 136 -33.71 2.31 -18.21
C ASN A 136 -32.94 1.23 -17.44
N GLY A 137 -33.53 0.05 -17.27
CA GLY A 137 -32.89 -1.11 -16.64
C GLY A 137 -31.59 -1.50 -17.35
N ASN A 138 -31.61 -1.61 -18.67
CA ASN A 138 -30.42 -1.89 -19.49
C ASN A 138 -29.33 -0.84 -19.30
N THR A 139 -29.68 0.45 -19.27
CA THR A 139 -28.70 1.51 -18.98
C THR A 139 -28.06 1.33 -17.61
N LYS A 140 -28.84 0.98 -16.57
CA LYS A 140 -28.31 0.75 -15.23
C LYS A 140 -27.44 -0.50 -15.11
N VAL A 141 -27.79 -1.58 -15.81
CA VAL A 141 -26.94 -2.77 -15.91
C VAL A 141 -25.61 -2.45 -16.60
N ALA A 142 -25.63 -1.64 -17.67
CA ALA A 142 -24.41 -1.20 -18.36
C ALA A 142 -23.51 -0.29 -17.48
N GLU A 143 -24.10 0.61 -16.70
CA GLU A 143 -23.38 1.41 -15.70
C GLU A 143 -22.70 0.50 -14.65
N ALA A 144 -23.45 -0.48 -14.10
CA ALA A 144 -22.93 -1.43 -13.13
C ALA A 144 -21.80 -2.30 -13.70
N PHE A 145 -21.94 -2.77 -14.95
CA PHE A 145 -20.90 -3.51 -15.65
C PHE A 145 -19.60 -2.72 -15.77
N ASN A 146 -19.68 -1.43 -16.13
CA ASN A 146 -18.50 -0.56 -16.20
C ASN A 146 -17.84 -0.34 -14.82
N ILE A 147 -18.62 -0.28 -13.75
CA ILE A 147 -18.09 -0.19 -12.38
C ILE A 147 -17.33 -1.46 -12.02
N LEU A 148 -17.90 -2.64 -12.30
CA LEU A 148 -17.24 -3.93 -12.06
C LEU A 148 -15.93 -4.07 -12.86
N LYS A 149 -15.93 -3.62 -14.11
CA LYS A 149 -14.71 -3.60 -14.94
C LYS A 149 -13.60 -2.75 -14.31
N LYS A 150 -13.94 -1.54 -13.83
CA LYS A 150 -12.98 -0.65 -13.14
C LYS A 150 -12.49 -1.27 -11.84
N LEU A 151 -13.37 -1.94 -11.09
CA LEU A 151 -12.99 -2.65 -9.86
C LEU A 151 -11.98 -3.76 -10.17
N ARG A 152 -12.20 -4.53 -11.25
CA ARG A 152 -11.24 -5.56 -11.70
C ARG A 152 -9.88 -4.95 -12.03
N GLU A 153 -9.84 -3.83 -12.74
CA GLU A 153 -8.59 -3.11 -13.06
C GLU A 153 -7.87 -2.64 -11.77
N GLN A 154 -8.60 -2.11 -10.80
CA GLN A 154 -8.03 -1.71 -9.50
C GLN A 154 -7.48 -2.89 -8.71
N VAL A 155 -8.14 -4.04 -8.74
CA VAL A 155 -7.64 -5.27 -8.09
C VAL A 155 -6.35 -5.76 -8.76
N GLU A 156 -6.22 -5.62 -10.07
CA GLU A 156 -4.98 -5.96 -10.78
C GLU A 156 -3.83 -5.00 -10.42
N GLU A 157 -4.10 -3.70 -10.27
CA GLU A 157 -3.10 -2.76 -9.76
C GLU A 157 -2.71 -3.06 -8.32
N PHE A 158 -3.68 -3.44 -7.49
CA PHE A 158 -3.43 -3.84 -6.11
C PHE A 158 -2.48 -5.05 -6.02
N ASP A 159 -2.68 -6.09 -6.82
CA ASP A 159 -1.78 -7.24 -6.90
C ASP A 159 -0.34 -6.84 -7.28
N ARG A 160 -0.20 -5.88 -8.21
CA ARG A 160 1.11 -5.32 -8.58
C ARG A 160 1.76 -4.59 -7.40
N TYR A 161 1.01 -3.74 -6.70
CA TYR A 161 1.53 -3.05 -5.51
C TYR A 161 1.91 -4.03 -4.41
N ALA A 162 1.11 -5.07 -4.19
CA ALA A 162 1.39 -6.10 -3.20
C ALA A 162 2.72 -6.82 -3.47
N LYS A 163 3.00 -7.17 -4.72
CA LYS A 163 4.28 -7.76 -5.14
C LYS A 163 5.47 -6.83 -4.89
N ASN A 164 5.29 -5.53 -5.12
CA ASN A 164 6.35 -4.53 -4.86
C ASN A 164 6.63 -4.39 -3.36
N VAL A 165 5.58 -4.40 -2.52
CA VAL A 165 5.74 -4.38 -1.06
C VAL A 165 6.46 -5.64 -0.59
N LEU A 166 6.06 -6.83 -1.04
CA LEU A 166 6.73 -8.09 -0.70
C LEU A 166 8.22 -8.08 -1.07
N THR A 167 8.55 -7.53 -2.24
CA THR A 167 9.95 -7.36 -2.67
C THR A 167 10.70 -6.41 -1.72
N SER A 168 10.09 -5.29 -1.35
CA SER A 168 10.68 -4.31 -0.44
C SER A 168 10.89 -4.88 0.97
N VAL A 169 9.93 -5.68 1.45
CA VAL A 169 10.02 -6.38 2.74
C VAL A 169 11.16 -7.38 2.74
N LYS A 170 11.36 -8.11 1.64
CA LYS A 170 12.51 -9.02 1.49
C LYS A 170 13.84 -8.27 1.55
N THR A 171 13.96 -7.14 0.85
CA THR A 171 15.15 -6.29 0.95
C THR A 171 15.34 -5.74 2.37
N GLN A 172 14.25 -5.38 3.06
CA GLN A 172 14.32 -4.93 4.46
C GLN A 172 14.82 -6.04 5.39
N GLU A 173 14.46 -7.30 5.14
CA GLU A 173 14.96 -8.47 5.87
C GLU A 173 16.47 -8.65 5.70
N GLU A 174 16.96 -8.55 4.45
CA GLU A 174 18.39 -8.61 4.13
C GLU A 174 19.15 -7.48 4.81
N ASN A 175 18.68 -6.24 4.69
CA ASN A 175 19.28 -5.07 5.36
C ASN A 175 19.30 -5.22 6.89
N THR A 176 18.23 -5.76 7.49
CA THR A 176 18.15 -5.97 8.93
C THR A 176 19.16 -7.02 9.40
N LYS A 177 19.42 -8.04 8.57
CA LYS A 177 20.47 -9.04 8.83
C LYS A 177 21.87 -8.42 8.75
N GLU A 178 22.13 -7.58 7.75
CA GLU A 178 23.41 -6.86 7.62
C GLU A 178 23.66 -5.93 8.81
N ILE A 179 22.66 -5.14 9.22
CA ILE A 179 22.74 -4.27 10.41
C ILE A 179 23.10 -5.09 11.66
N ALA A 180 22.44 -6.24 11.86
CA ALA A 180 22.73 -7.11 12.99
C ALA A 180 24.19 -7.63 12.97
N GLN A 181 24.71 -7.96 11.79
CA GLN A 181 26.10 -8.39 11.64
C GLN A 181 27.07 -7.25 11.93
N SER A 182 26.90 -6.07 11.30
CA SER A 182 27.76 -4.92 11.53
C SER A 182 27.76 -4.46 12.99
N ALA A 183 26.62 -4.57 13.66
CA ALA A 183 26.51 -4.28 15.08
C ALA A 183 27.36 -5.24 15.93
N ASN A 184 27.35 -6.55 15.62
CA ASN A 184 28.22 -7.53 16.30
C ASN A 184 29.72 -7.28 16.05
N GLU A 185 30.09 -6.87 14.83
CA GLU A 185 31.47 -6.50 14.48
C GLU A 185 31.93 -5.26 15.27
N LEU A 186 31.07 -4.23 15.37
CA LEU A 186 31.34 -3.04 16.18
C LEU A 186 31.50 -3.35 17.68
N MET A 187 30.75 -4.31 18.21
CA MET A 187 30.90 -4.78 19.58
C MET A 187 32.29 -5.40 19.79
N THR A 188 32.71 -6.26 18.86
CA THR A 188 34.04 -6.88 18.89
C THR A 188 35.16 -5.83 18.83
N PHE A 189 35.04 -4.85 17.93
CA PHE A 189 36.00 -3.76 17.80
C PHE A 189 36.06 -2.89 19.07
N SER A 190 34.92 -2.64 19.72
CA SER A 190 34.86 -1.89 20.97
C SER A 190 35.61 -2.58 22.11
N LEU A 191 35.56 -3.92 22.18
CA LEU A 191 36.33 -4.70 23.15
C LEU A 191 37.84 -4.64 22.88
N GLN A 192 38.24 -4.72 21.60
CA GLN A 192 39.65 -4.60 21.22
C GLN A 192 40.22 -3.21 21.55
N ILE A 193 39.44 -2.14 21.34
CA ILE A 193 39.85 -0.79 21.73
C ILE A 193 40.07 -0.70 23.23
N GLU A 194 39.20 -1.32 24.04
CA GLU A 194 39.37 -1.32 25.50
C GLU A 194 40.67 -1.98 25.93
N GLU A 195 40.99 -3.14 25.36
CA GLU A 195 42.25 -3.85 25.61
C GLU A 195 43.46 -2.96 25.24
N ALA A 196 43.44 -2.37 24.05
CA ALA A 196 44.50 -1.46 23.59
C ALA A 196 44.66 -0.23 24.50
N VAL A 197 43.55 0.34 25.00
CA VAL A 197 43.57 1.48 25.94
C VAL A 197 44.17 1.07 27.29
N LEU A 198 43.89 -0.15 27.78
CA LEU A 198 44.49 -0.67 29.00
C LEU A 198 46.00 -0.90 28.85
N GLU A 199 46.44 -1.45 27.72
CA GLU A 199 47.87 -1.59 27.42
C GLU A 199 48.57 -0.23 27.31
N GLN A 200 47.95 0.74 26.63
CA GLN A 200 48.49 2.09 26.50
C GLN A 200 48.64 2.77 27.87
N ARG A 201 47.69 2.56 28.79
CA ARG A 201 47.82 3.06 30.17
C ARG A 201 49.03 2.46 30.87
N ARG A 202 49.22 1.13 30.79
CA ARG A 202 50.40 0.46 31.36
C ARG A 202 51.70 0.99 30.78
N ALA A 203 51.76 1.15 29.45
CA ALA A 203 52.94 1.72 28.79
C ALA A 203 53.21 3.17 29.25
N THR A 204 52.16 3.97 29.45
CA THR A 204 52.26 5.34 29.95
C THR A 204 52.80 5.39 31.39
N ASP A 205 52.36 4.47 32.24
CA ASP A 205 52.87 4.36 33.61
C ASP A 205 54.37 3.99 33.63
N GLU A 206 54.81 3.06 32.77
CA GLU A 206 56.22 2.69 32.64
C GLU A 206 57.08 3.84 32.07
N ILE A 207 56.56 4.58 31.09
CA ILE A 207 57.20 5.80 30.59
C ILE A 207 57.37 6.81 31.73
N THR A 208 56.34 6.99 32.56
CA THR A 208 56.40 7.93 33.70
C THR A 208 57.48 7.53 34.70
N LYS A 209 57.62 6.25 35.04
CA LYS A 209 58.71 5.74 35.89
C LYS A 209 60.08 5.94 35.27
N THR A 210 60.20 5.72 33.97
CA THR A 210 61.45 5.92 33.23
C THR A 210 61.85 7.40 33.25
N ILE A 211 60.90 8.31 33.06
CA ILE A 211 61.13 9.76 33.14
C ILE A 211 61.61 10.16 34.55
N MET A 212 61.02 9.59 35.61
CA MET A 212 61.48 9.85 36.98
C MET A 212 62.93 9.38 37.17
N SER A 213 63.27 8.17 36.70
CA SER A 213 64.63 7.63 36.80
C SER A 213 65.66 8.47 36.03
N ILE A 214 65.27 8.98 34.84
CA ILE A 214 66.09 9.92 34.06
C ILE A 214 66.28 11.22 34.84
N SER A 215 65.22 11.76 35.44
CA SER A 215 65.29 12.98 36.25
C SER A 215 66.29 12.82 37.41
N ASP A 216 66.21 11.72 38.15
CA ASP A 216 67.13 11.43 39.25
C ASP A 216 68.58 11.33 38.75
N GLY A 217 68.82 10.60 37.66
CA GLY A 217 70.14 10.50 37.05
C GLY A 217 70.69 11.84 36.54
N THR A 218 69.83 12.71 35.99
CA THR A 218 70.26 14.06 35.59
C THR A 218 70.66 14.93 36.78
N GLN A 219 70.02 14.76 37.94
CA GLN A 219 70.37 15.45 39.17
C GLN A 219 71.71 14.98 39.73
N GLU A 220 71.98 13.67 39.68
CA GLU A 220 73.29 13.11 40.06
C GLU A 220 74.42 13.62 39.15
N ILE A 221 74.19 13.63 37.82
CA ILE A 221 75.15 14.18 36.86
C ILE A 221 75.43 15.66 37.14
N ALA A 222 74.40 16.45 37.45
CA ALA A 222 74.58 17.86 37.80
C ALA A 222 75.46 18.02 39.05
N SER A 223 75.22 17.25 40.11
CA SER A 223 76.05 17.24 41.32
C SER A 223 77.51 16.83 41.02
N GLY A 224 77.72 15.78 40.23
CA GLY A 224 79.06 15.34 39.84
C GLY A 224 79.81 16.37 38.99
N ALA A 225 79.09 17.15 38.16
CA ALA A 225 79.67 18.26 37.41
C ALA A 225 80.13 19.42 38.32
N GLU A 226 79.41 19.70 39.40
CA GLU A 226 79.83 20.67 40.43
C GLU A 226 81.11 20.20 41.13
N ASP A 227 81.18 18.92 41.53
CA ASP A 227 82.37 18.32 42.13
C ASP A 227 83.58 18.37 41.20
N LEU A 228 83.40 18.03 39.91
CA LEU A 228 84.44 18.13 38.89
C LEU A 228 84.94 19.57 38.71
N THR A 229 84.03 20.55 38.72
CA THR A 229 84.39 21.96 38.63
C THR A 229 85.24 22.38 39.83
N SER A 230 84.86 21.95 41.04
CA SER A 230 85.63 22.17 42.27
C SER A 230 87.02 21.53 42.21
N PHE A 231 87.10 20.27 41.79
CA PHE A 231 88.37 19.53 41.64
C PHE A 231 89.29 20.19 40.61
N SER A 232 88.74 20.60 39.46
CA SER A 232 89.48 21.33 38.42
C SER A 232 90.02 22.67 38.95
N GLY A 233 89.24 23.39 39.75
CA GLY A 233 89.69 24.61 40.43
C GLY A 233 90.86 24.35 41.39
N ASN A 234 90.77 23.29 42.20
CA ASN A 234 91.86 22.87 43.10
C ASN A 234 93.13 22.46 42.33
N MET A 235 92.99 21.66 41.28
CA MET A 235 94.09 21.27 40.39
C MET A 235 94.76 22.48 39.75
N HIS A 236 93.96 23.44 39.25
CA HIS A 236 94.49 24.68 38.70
C HIS A 236 95.31 25.45 39.75
N GLY A 237 94.81 25.56 40.98
CA GLY A 237 95.55 26.16 42.09
C GLY A 237 96.85 25.43 42.42
N GLN A 238 96.85 24.10 42.45
CA GLN A 238 98.06 23.29 42.64
C GLN A 238 99.07 23.48 41.51
N ALA A 239 98.62 23.47 40.26
CA ALA A 239 99.46 23.70 39.08
C ALA A 239 100.08 25.10 39.10
N GLN A 240 99.32 26.14 39.48
CA GLN A 240 99.84 27.49 39.68
C GLN A 240 100.91 27.53 40.78
N ASN A 241 100.70 26.84 41.90
CA ASN A 241 101.67 26.77 42.99
C ASN A 241 102.96 26.06 42.57
N LEU A 242 102.87 24.93 41.87
CA LEU A 242 104.01 24.23 41.29
C LEU A 242 104.75 25.13 40.29
N GLY A 243 104.03 25.84 39.43
CA GLY A 243 104.58 26.82 38.49
C GLY A 243 105.34 27.95 39.21
N LYS A 244 104.79 28.50 40.29
CA LYS A 244 105.48 29.47 41.15
C LYS A 244 106.74 28.88 41.79
N LEU A 245 106.68 27.64 42.28
CA LEU A 245 107.85 26.95 42.84
C LEU A 245 108.96 26.80 41.79
N ILE A 246 108.65 26.28 40.61
CA ILE A 246 109.62 26.15 39.49
C ILE A 246 110.16 27.52 39.08
N GLY A 247 109.31 28.54 39.04
CA GLY A 247 109.73 29.92 38.77
C GLY A 247 110.78 30.44 39.76
N LYS A 248 110.73 30.04 41.03
CA LYS A 248 111.79 30.37 42.01
C LYS A 248 113.11 29.65 41.72
N PHE A 249 113.09 28.50 41.05
CA PHE A 249 114.27 27.74 40.66
C PHE A 249 114.81 28.13 39.27
N LYS A 250 114.09 28.95 38.50
CA LYS A 250 114.63 29.61 37.30
C LYS A 250 115.48 30.81 37.71
N ILE A 251 116.79 30.58 37.84
CA ILE A 251 117.83 31.60 37.78
C ILE A 251 118.24 31.73 36.30
N ASN A 252 118.47 32.96 35.84
CA ASN A 252 118.86 33.34 34.47
C ASN A 252 119.75 32.33 33.74
#